data_AF-A0A6I2G8B9-F1
#
_entry.id   AF-A0A6I2G8B9-F1
#
_cell.length_a   1.000
_cell.length_b   1.000
_cell.length_c   1.000
_cell.angle_alpha   90.00
_cell.angle_beta   90.00
_cell.angle_gamma   90.00
#
_symmetry.space_group_name_H-M   'P 1'
#
loop_
_entity.id
_entity.type
_entity.pdbx_description
1 polymer ?
#
loop_
_entity_poly.entity_id
_entity_poly.type
_entity_poly.pdbx_seq_one_letter_code
_entity_poly.pdbx_strand_id
1 'polypeptide(L)'
;MADLLAPEKLLAAIVGHLDHDSPLVSGARELGDLHAALLPGYLDAPRRSTDLDEVTVRRQIAGVVELINSWAVFHLPRPTGARKHTHSLGEVISHVAKTFAEVWWTVRRADDEQLRHEAWFYLGQVREGYADLLADIRACRVELPLGIGLAP
;
A
#
# COMPACT_ATOMS: atom_id res chain seq x y z
N MET A 1 -5.74 -1.75 -21.49
CA MET A 1 -5.10 -0.84 -20.51
C MET A 1 -5.38 -1.42 -19.14
N ALA A 2 -4.38 -1.76 -18.36
CA ALA A 2 -4.60 -2.40 -17.06
C ALA A 2 -5.31 -1.43 -16.11
N ASP A 3 -6.31 -1.91 -15.36
CA ASP A 3 -7.10 -1.05 -14.47
C ASP A 3 -6.32 -0.85 -13.16
N LEU A 4 -5.60 0.28 -13.08
CA LEU A 4 -5.06 0.78 -11.81
C LEU A 4 -6.20 0.91 -10.79
N LEU A 5 -5.96 0.49 -9.54
CA LEU A 5 -6.96 0.61 -8.48
C LEU A 5 -7.24 2.10 -8.22
N ALA A 6 -8.49 2.52 -8.39
CA ALA A 6 -8.94 3.81 -7.88
C ALA A 6 -8.73 3.87 -6.34
N PRO A 7 -8.54 5.06 -5.74
CA PRO A 7 -8.22 5.17 -4.32
C PRO A 7 -9.20 4.44 -3.39
N GLU A 8 -10.49 4.47 -3.71
CA GLU A 8 -11.54 3.78 -2.94
C GLU A 8 -11.42 2.26 -3.09
N LYS A 9 -11.10 1.78 -4.30
CA LYS A 9 -10.84 0.35 -4.55
C LYS A 9 -9.55 -0.10 -3.84
N LEU A 10 -8.53 0.73 -3.77
CA LEU A 10 -7.29 0.41 -3.04
C LEU A 10 -7.58 0.22 -1.55
N LEU A 11 -8.31 1.15 -0.93
CA LEU A 11 -8.70 0.99 0.49
C LEU A 11 -9.58 -0.25 0.69
N ALA A 12 -10.53 -0.53 -0.22
CA ALA A 12 -11.33 -1.75 -0.17
C ALA A 12 -10.47 -3.03 -0.30
N ALA A 13 -9.43 -3.01 -1.15
CA ALA A 13 -8.48 -4.12 -1.29
C ALA A 13 -7.69 -4.34 0.01
N ILE A 14 -7.16 -3.27 0.61
CA ILE A 14 -6.42 -3.32 1.88
C ILE A 14 -7.25 -3.98 2.99
N VAL A 15 -8.55 -3.65 3.06
CA VAL A 15 -9.49 -4.24 4.04
C VAL A 15 -9.88 -5.69 3.67
N GLY A 16 -9.60 -6.13 2.45
CA GLY A 16 -9.95 -7.46 1.96
C GLY A 16 -11.40 -7.60 1.50
N HIS A 17 -12.02 -6.49 1.08
CA HIS A 17 -13.40 -6.43 0.56
C HIS A 17 -13.50 -6.65 -0.96
N LEU A 18 -12.38 -6.84 -1.65
CA LEU A 18 -12.35 -7.13 -3.09
C LEU A 18 -11.92 -8.57 -3.36
N ASP A 19 -12.42 -9.14 -4.46
CA ASP A 19 -11.99 -10.43 -4.97
C ASP A 19 -10.55 -10.37 -5.50
N HIS A 20 -9.79 -11.46 -5.32
CA HIS A 20 -8.33 -11.50 -5.50
C HIS A 20 -7.90 -11.70 -6.95
N ASP A 21 -8.60 -11.07 -7.89
CA ASP A 21 -8.44 -11.34 -9.33
C ASP A 21 -7.22 -10.65 -9.96
N SER A 22 -6.48 -9.85 -9.18
CA SER A 22 -5.29 -9.12 -9.65
C SER A 22 -4.19 -9.11 -8.58
N PRO A 23 -2.90 -9.21 -8.97
CA PRO A 23 -1.77 -9.03 -8.08
C PRO A 23 -1.81 -7.71 -7.29
N LEU A 24 -2.44 -6.66 -7.83
CA LEU A 24 -2.64 -5.41 -7.11
C LEU A 24 -3.60 -5.56 -5.93
N VAL A 25 -4.70 -6.30 -6.12
CA VAL A 25 -5.72 -6.48 -5.08
C VAL A 25 -5.17 -7.40 -3.98
N SER A 26 -4.61 -8.55 -4.37
CA SER A 26 -4.02 -9.48 -3.42
C SER A 26 -2.84 -8.86 -2.70
N GLY A 27 -1.97 -8.15 -3.41
CA GLY A 27 -0.81 -7.46 -2.82
C GLY A 27 -1.21 -6.34 -1.87
N ALA A 28 -2.21 -5.51 -2.21
CA ALA A 28 -2.70 -4.46 -1.32
C ALA A 28 -3.30 -5.03 -0.03
N ARG A 29 -4.08 -6.12 -0.12
CA ARG A 29 -4.60 -6.84 1.04
C ARG A 29 -3.47 -7.38 1.91
N GLU A 30 -2.50 -8.06 1.30
CA GLU A 30 -1.39 -8.68 2.02
C GLU A 30 -0.53 -7.62 2.72
N LEU A 31 -0.26 -6.48 2.06
CA LEU A 31 0.41 -5.34 2.70
C LEU A 31 -0.37 -4.80 3.90
N GLY A 32 -1.70 -4.73 3.81
CA GLY A 32 -2.56 -4.35 4.94
C GLY A 32 -2.39 -5.30 6.13
N ASP A 33 -2.50 -6.61 5.89
CA ASP A 33 -2.32 -7.66 6.89
C ASP A 33 -0.92 -7.62 7.54
N LEU A 34 0.13 -7.46 6.73
CA LEU A 34 1.51 -7.44 7.19
C LEU A 34 1.84 -6.18 7.99
N HIS A 35 1.41 -4.99 7.54
CA HIS A 35 1.61 -3.76 8.31
C HIS A 35 0.84 -3.78 9.62
N ALA A 36 -0.36 -4.36 9.63
CA ALA A 36 -1.12 -4.51 10.86
C ALA A 36 -0.44 -5.48 11.84
N ALA A 37 0.21 -6.55 11.35
CA ALA A 37 0.99 -7.48 12.17
C ALA A 37 2.21 -6.82 12.86
N LEU A 38 2.70 -5.70 12.35
CA LEU A 38 3.78 -4.91 12.97
C LEU A 38 3.29 -4.01 14.11
N LEU A 39 1.97 -3.84 14.28
CA LEU A 39 1.42 -2.92 15.28
C LEU A 39 1.29 -3.57 16.67
N PRO A 40 1.59 -2.83 17.76
CA PRO A 40 1.51 -3.37 19.12
C PRO A 40 0.10 -3.86 19.47
N GLY A 41 -0.02 -5.09 19.99
CA GLY A 41 -1.29 -5.65 20.44
C GLY A 41 -2.27 -6.01 19.33
N TYR A 42 -1.87 -6.01 18.05
CA TYR A 42 -2.67 -6.58 16.96
C TYR A 42 -2.84 -8.11 17.11
N LEU A 43 -1.94 -8.76 17.85
CA LEU A 43 -1.85 -10.21 18.06
C LEU A 43 -2.78 -10.79 19.15
N ASP A 44 -3.66 -10.00 19.78
CA ASP A 44 -4.68 -10.56 20.69
C ASP A 44 -5.80 -11.35 19.96
N ALA A 45 -5.70 -11.51 18.64
CA ALA A 45 -6.59 -12.36 17.84
C ALA A 45 -6.15 -13.84 17.89
N PRO A 46 -7.01 -14.81 18.26
CA PRO A 46 -6.68 -16.24 18.38
C PRO A 46 -6.33 -16.96 17.05
N ARG A 47 -6.10 -16.24 15.95
CA ARG A 47 -5.93 -16.80 14.61
C ARG A 47 -4.65 -16.29 13.96
N ARG A 48 -3.50 -16.67 14.51
CA ARG A 48 -2.26 -17.00 13.79
C ARG A 48 -1.19 -17.30 14.85
N SER A 49 -1.18 -18.56 15.28
CA SER A 49 0.03 -19.20 15.76
C SER A 49 1.10 -19.07 14.65
N THR A 50 2.06 -18.16 14.80
CA THR A 50 3.51 -18.41 14.77
C THR A 50 4.22 -17.12 15.17
N ASP A 51 5.28 -17.27 15.93
CA ASP A 51 6.32 -16.29 16.27
C ASP A 51 6.98 -15.70 15.01
N LEU A 52 6.23 -14.93 14.22
CA LEU A 52 6.74 -14.21 13.06
C LEU A 52 7.54 -13.02 13.58
N ASP A 53 8.86 -13.15 13.59
CA ASP A 53 9.72 -12.04 13.97
C ASP A 53 9.51 -10.84 13.02
N GLU A 54 9.72 -9.64 13.55
CA GLU A 54 9.55 -8.36 12.85
C GLU A 54 10.38 -8.29 11.55
N VAL A 55 11.50 -9.03 11.49
CA VAL A 55 12.37 -9.14 10.34
C VAL A 55 11.70 -9.92 9.20
N THR A 56 11.03 -11.02 9.51
CA THR A 56 10.28 -11.84 8.56
C THR A 56 9.05 -11.09 8.06
N VAL A 57 8.31 -10.48 8.99
CA VAL A 57 7.60 -9.20 8.85
C VAL A 57 7.89 -8.40 7.56
N ARG A 58 8.95 -7.63 7.70
CA ARG A 58 9.46 -6.68 6.71
C ARG A 58 9.94 -7.36 5.43
N ARG A 59 10.49 -8.56 5.51
CA ARG A 59 10.91 -9.32 4.32
C ARG A 59 9.71 -9.68 3.46
N GLN A 60 8.60 -10.09 4.06
CA GLN A 60 7.36 -10.37 3.32
C GLN A 60 6.81 -9.08 2.68
N ILE A 61 6.80 -7.96 3.41
CA ILE A 61 6.40 -6.65 2.86
C ILE A 61 7.24 -6.31 1.62
N ALA A 62 8.57 -6.47 1.69
CA ALA A 62 9.45 -6.23 0.54
C ALA A 62 9.13 -7.16 -0.64
N GLY A 63 8.84 -8.44 -0.37
CA GLY A 63 8.41 -9.39 -1.41
C GLY A 63 7.12 -8.97 -2.12
N VAL A 64 6.12 -8.50 -1.37
CA VAL A 64 4.85 -8.04 -1.94
C VAL A 64 5.02 -6.74 -2.73
N VAL A 65 5.89 -5.82 -2.24
CA VAL A 65 6.26 -4.61 -2.99
C VAL A 65 6.87 -4.96 -4.35
N GLU A 66 7.80 -5.91 -4.38
CA GLU A 66 8.44 -6.33 -5.64
C GLU A 66 7.49 -7.08 -6.58
N LEU A 67 6.52 -7.83 -6.04
CA LEU A 67 5.44 -8.42 -6.83
C LEU A 67 4.60 -7.34 -7.54
N ILE A 68 4.22 -6.28 -6.81
CA ILE A 68 3.47 -5.14 -7.36
C ILE A 68 4.31 -4.39 -8.39
N ASN A 69 5.60 -4.18 -8.12
CA ASN A 69 6.52 -3.53 -9.05
C ASN A 69 6.69 -4.32 -10.34
N SER A 70 6.80 -5.64 -10.24
CA SER A 70 6.84 -6.56 -11.38
C SER A 70 5.55 -6.49 -12.19
N TRP A 71 4.38 -6.42 -11.55
CA TRP A 71 3.13 -6.17 -12.25
C TRP A 71 3.15 -4.80 -12.98
N ALA A 72 3.60 -3.75 -12.30
CA ALA A 72 3.64 -2.39 -12.85
C ALA A 72 4.51 -2.28 -14.11
N VAL A 73 5.66 -2.97 -14.10
CA VAL A 73 6.59 -3.11 -15.24
C VAL A 73 5.89 -3.54 -16.53
N PHE A 74 4.92 -4.45 -16.46
CA PHE A 74 4.22 -4.99 -17.64
C PHE A 74 2.92 -4.26 -17.98
N HIS A 75 2.35 -3.52 -17.04
CA HIS A 75 0.97 -3.01 -17.15
C HIS A 75 0.87 -1.49 -17.25
N LEU A 76 1.93 -0.75 -16.87
CA LEU A 76 1.94 0.71 -16.89
C LEU A 76 2.68 1.29 -18.10
N PRO A 77 2.26 2.48 -18.59
CA PRO A 77 3.00 3.20 -19.60
C PRO A 77 4.38 3.61 -19.08
N ARG A 78 5.38 3.61 -19.98
CA ARG A 78 6.75 4.03 -19.68
C ARG A 78 7.11 5.26 -20.49
N PRO A 79 6.75 6.47 -20.01
CA PRO A 79 7.14 7.69 -20.68
C PRO A 79 8.64 7.93 -20.52
N THR A 80 9.35 8.15 -21.63
CA THR A 80 10.72 8.65 -21.62
C THR A 80 10.74 10.17 -21.44
N GLY A 81 11.47 10.67 -20.45
CA GLY A 81 11.66 12.11 -20.20
C GLY A 81 10.61 12.77 -19.30
N ALA A 82 9.72 11.98 -18.69
CA ALA A 82 8.80 12.46 -17.67
C ALA A 82 9.51 12.78 -16.34
N ARG A 83 8.81 13.45 -15.42
CA ARG A 83 9.33 13.69 -14.07
C ARG A 83 9.50 12.34 -13.36
N LYS A 84 10.69 12.09 -12.81
CA LYS A 84 10.95 10.89 -12.02
C LYS A 84 10.26 10.97 -10.65
N HIS A 85 9.53 9.92 -10.30
CA HIS A 85 9.03 9.72 -8.95
C HIS A 85 10.13 9.15 -8.05
N THR A 86 10.03 9.38 -6.74
CA THR A 86 11.00 8.86 -5.76
C THR A 86 10.68 7.45 -5.29
N HIS A 87 9.41 7.04 -5.40
CA HIS A 87 8.92 5.74 -4.95
C HIS A 87 8.31 4.96 -6.12
N SER A 88 8.57 3.65 -6.16
CA SER A 88 7.89 2.70 -7.03
C SER A 88 6.40 2.56 -6.70
N LEU A 89 5.62 1.93 -7.59
CA LEU A 89 4.18 1.71 -7.33
C LEU A 89 3.95 0.89 -6.06
N GLY A 90 4.73 -0.18 -5.88
CA GLY A 90 4.65 -1.05 -4.71
C GLY A 90 4.95 -0.31 -3.42
N GLU A 91 5.96 0.57 -3.40
CA GLU A 91 6.28 1.40 -2.25
C GLU A 91 5.15 2.38 -1.90
N VAL A 92 4.53 3.00 -2.92
CA VAL A 92 3.38 3.88 -2.69
C VAL A 92 2.19 3.11 -2.12
N ILE A 93 1.85 1.95 -2.69
CA ILE A 93 0.75 1.11 -2.18
C ILE A 93 1.05 0.61 -0.76
N SER A 94 2.30 0.22 -0.48
CA SER A 94 2.75 -0.17 0.86
C SER A 94 2.63 0.98 1.86
N HIS A 95 2.93 2.21 1.46
CA HIS A 95 2.72 3.38 2.30
C HIS A 95 1.24 3.61 2.62
N VAL A 96 0.34 3.53 1.63
CA VAL A 96 -1.11 3.64 1.86
C VAL A 96 -1.60 2.56 2.83
N ALA A 97 -1.17 1.30 2.63
CA ALA A 97 -1.53 0.17 3.50
C ALA A 97 -1.03 0.36 4.93
N LYS A 98 0.21 0.83 5.09
CA LYS A 98 0.79 1.17 6.40
C LYS A 98 -0.01 2.25 7.12
N THR A 99 -0.27 3.37 6.45
CA THR A 99 -1.03 4.48 7.03
C THR A 99 -2.44 4.05 7.41
N PHE A 100 -3.09 3.23 6.58
CA PHE A 100 -4.39 2.68 6.91
C PHE A 100 -4.35 1.85 8.21
N ALA A 101 -3.38 0.95 8.35
CA ALA A 101 -3.22 0.13 9.55
C ALA A 101 -2.97 0.99 10.81
N GLU A 102 -2.08 1.99 10.70
CA GLU A 102 -1.76 2.92 11.80
C GLU A 102 -2.97 3.75 12.24
N VAL A 103 -3.74 4.28 11.28
CA VAL A 103 -4.95 5.07 11.56
C VAL A 103 -6.02 4.21 12.21
N TRP A 104 -6.27 3.02 11.67
CA TRP A 104 -7.26 2.11 12.23
C TRP A 104 -6.90 1.65 13.65
N TRP A 105 -5.62 1.38 13.90
CA TRP A 105 -5.12 1.05 15.24
C TRP A 105 -5.26 2.23 16.21
N THR A 106 -4.90 3.44 15.77
CA THR A 106 -5.03 4.66 16.56
C THR A 106 -6.49 4.92 16.92
N VAL A 107 -7.39 4.84 15.95
CA VAL A 107 -8.82 5.09 16.14
C VAL A 107 -9.46 4.09 17.10
N ARG A 108 -9.01 2.83 17.10
CA ARG A 108 -9.50 1.81 18.04
C ARG A 108 -9.05 2.06 19.48
N ARG A 109 -7.87 2.65 19.68
CA ARG A 109 -7.25 2.77 21.01
C ARG A 109 -7.38 4.16 21.63
N ALA A 110 -7.59 5.19 20.81
CA ALA A 110 -7.68 6.56 21.28
C ALA A 110 -9.07 6.83 21.88
N ASP A 111 -9.10 7.21 23.15
CA ASP A 111 -10.29 7.77 23.79
C ASP A 111 -10.56 9.22 23.33
N ASP A 112 -9.52 9.92 22.89
CA ASP A 112 -9.57 11.31 22.41
C ASP A 112 -10.14 11.43 20.98
N GLU A 113 -11.18 12.24 20.82
CA GLU A 113 -11.82 12.54 19.54
C GLU A 113 -10.92 13.31 18.57
N GLN A 114 -10.09 14.22 19.08
CA GLN A 114 -9.18 15.02 18.26
C GLN A 114 -8.13 14.13 17.60
N LEU A 115 -7.56 13.18 18.35
CA LEU A 115 -6.60 12.20 17.81
C LEU A 115 -7.24 11.31 16.74
N ARG A 116 -8.50 10.90 16.92
CA ARG A 116 -9.22 10.14 15.89
C ARG A 116 -9.44 10.97 14.62
N HIS A 117 -9.81 12.24 14.78
CA HIS A 117 -10.01 13.15 13.65
C HIS A 117 -8.71 13.36 12.86
N GLU A 118 -7.61 13.64 13.55
CA GLU A 118 -6.29 13.84 12.92
C GLU A 118 -5.82 12.59 12.17
N ALA A 119 -6.01 11.41 12.76
CA ALA A 119 -5.69 10.14 12.11
C ALA A 119 -6.50 9.93 10.81
N TRP A 120 -7.81 10.15 10.84
CA TRP A 120 -8.64 10.06 9.64
C TRP A 120 -8.29 11.12 8.60
N PHE A 121 -7.99 12.34 9.04
CA PHE A 121 -7.56 13.42 8.16
C PHE A 121 -6.26 13.08 7.43
N TYR A 122 -5.28 12.53 8.15
CA TYR A 122 -4.02 12.08 7.57
C TYR A 122 -4.21 10.96 6.54
N LEU A 123 -5.08 9.97 6.80
CA LEU A 123 -5.43 8.96 5.80
C LEU A 123 -6.06 9.59 4.54
N GLY A 124 -6.86 10.64 4.72
CA GLY A 124 -7.42 11.42 3.62
C GLY A 124 -6.34 12.01 2.71
N GLN A 125 -5.31 12.62 3.30
CA GLN A 125 -4.18 13.19 2.55
C GLN A 125 -3.40 12.13 1.79
N VAL A 126 -3.12 10.98 2.41
CA VAL A 126 -2.42 9.87 1.76
C VAL A 126 -3.25 9.29 0.60
N ARG A 127 -4.57 9.19 0.77
CA ARG A 127 -5.50 8.77 -0.29
C ARG A 127 -5.50 9.75 -1.46
N GLU A 128 -5.51 11.05 -1.18
CA GLU A 128 -5.48 12.10 -2.20
C GLU A 128 -4.16 12.10 -2.97
N GLY A 129 -3.03 12.00 -2.29
CA GLY A 129 -1.72 11.88 -2.94
C GLY A 129 -1.61 10.65 -3.85
N TYR A 130 -2.24 9.53 -3.48
CA TYR A 130 -2.35 8.38 -4.38
C TYR A 130 -3.21 8.68 -5.61
N ALA A 131 -4.34 9.37 -5.45
CA ALA A 131 -5.21 9.78 -6.56
C ALA A 131 -4.47 10.67 -7.57
N ASP A 132 -3.70 11.64 -7.07
CA ASP A 132 -2.86 12.52 -7.88
C ASP A 132 -1.81 11.74 -8.67
N LEU A 133 -1.13 10.78 -8.02
CA LEU A 133 -0.19 9.91 -8.70
C LEU A 133 -0.85 9.11 -9.82
N LEU A 134 -2.05 8.56 -9.61
CA LEU A 134 -2.79 7.84 -10.67
C LEU A 134 -3.10 8.76 -11.85
N ALA A 135 -3.49 10.01 -11.58
CA ALA A 135 -3.73 11.00 -12.62
C ALA A 135 -2.45 11.28 -13.43
N ASP A 136 -1.31 11.43 -12.75
CA ASP A 136 -0.01 11.63 -13.40
C ASP A 136 0.45 10.42 -14.21
N ILE A 137 0.23 9.19 -13.73
CA ILE A 137 0.54 7.95 -14.48
C ILE A 137 -0.31 7.89 -15.75
N ARG A 138 -1.62 8.14 -15.64
CA ARG A 138 -2.55 8.13 -16.78
C ARG A 138 -2.23 9.21 -17.81
N ALA A 139 -1.73 10.36 -17.34
CA ALA A 139 -1.29 11.46 -18.19
C ALA A 139 0.16 11.30 -18.70
N CYS A 140 0.85 10.19 -18.38
CA CYS A 140 2.25 9.96 -18.74
C CYS A 140 3.20 11.08 -18.26
N ARG A 141 2.86 11.77 -17.16
CA ARG A 141 3.64 12.87 -16.59
C ARG A 141 4.70 12.44 -15.59
N VAL A 142 4.63 11.18 -15.16
CA VAL A 142 5.52 10.60 -14.16
C VAL A 142 6.16 9.32 -14.66
N GLU A 143 7.44 9.15 -14.38
CA GLU A 143 8.19 7.91 -14.54
C GLU A 143 8.41 7.30 -13.15
N LEU A 144 7.88 6.08 -12.93
CA LEU A 144 8.05 5.37 -11.67
C LEU A 144 9.35 4.55 -11.66
N PRO A 145 10.09 4.51 -10.54
CA PRO A 145 11.13 3.51 -10.32
C PRO A 145 10.57 2.10 -10.44
N LEU A 146 11.40 1.17 -10.96
CA LEU A 146 11.00 -0.23 -11.14
C LEU A 146 11.10 -1.08 -9.86
N GLY A 147 11.48 -0.49 -8.73
CA GLY A 147 11.81 -1.20 -7.48
C GLY A 147 13.31 -1.37 -7.27
N ILE A 148 13.70 -1.61 -6.02
CA ILE A 148 15.10 -1.85 -5.62
C ILE A 148 15.45 -3.30 -5.98
N GLY A 149 15.63 -3.59 -7.27
CA GLY A 149 15.89 -4.97 -7.70
C GLY A 149 16.17 -5.22 -9.17
N LEU A 150 15.88 -4.29 -10.08
CA LEU A 150 16.23 -4.44 -11.50
C LEU A 150 17.48 -3.62 -11.82
N ALA A 151 18.63 -4.08 -11.32
CA ALA A 151 19.88 -3.86 -12.04
C ALA A 151 19.92 -4.86 -13.23
N PRO A 152 20.36 -4.44 -14.43
CA PRO A 152 20.50 -5.33 -15.58
C PRO A 152 21.51 -6.46 -15.35
#